data_AF-A0A699ZHE5-F1
#
_entry.id   AF-A0A699ZHE5-F1
#
_cell.length_a   1.000
_cell.length_b   1.000
_cell.length_c   1.000
_cell.angle_alpha   90.00
_cell.angle_beta   90.00
_cell.angle_gamma   90.00
#
_symmetry.space_group_name_H-M   'P 1'
#
loop_
_entity.id
_entity.type
_entity.pdbx_description
1 polymer ?
#
loop_
_entity_poly.entity_id
_entity_poly.type
_entity_poly.pdbx_seq_one_letter_code
_entity_poly.pdbx_strand_id
1 'polypeptide(L)'
;MDDQPEADWNVLLDQPGAAEGPLAYWYSKAAAEQAAVEAESRQDGSPGARPRWRLVSLLPGSVWGPPLSARADGESVQQMMRLINGGMPVFAPPLGAGLVDVRDVAAAHCLALAQPQLRGRFLLSARSCYTLLLASK
;
A
#
# COMPACT_ATOMS: atom_id res chain seq x y z
N MET A 1 -4.93 -22.66 11.19
CA MET A 1 -5.64 -22.09 10.04
C MET A 1 -4.75 -20.95 9.62
N ASP A 2 -3.95 -21.19 8.59
CA ASP A 2 -2.89 -20.28 8.16
C ASP A 2 -3.56 -19.04 7.56
N ASP A 3 -3.78 -18.04 8.41
CA ASP A 3 -4.29 -16.74 8.02
C ASP A 3 -3.19 -16.04 7.21
N GLN A 4 -3.34 -16.06 5.88
CA GLN A 4 -2.41 -15.41 4.96
C GLN A 4 -3.01 -14.05 4.58
N PRO A 5 -2.69 -12.97 5.29
CA PRO A 5 -3.33 -11.66 5.11
C PRO A 5 -3.10 -11.08 3.70
N GLU A 6 -2.11 -11.56 2.96
CA GLU A 6 -1.88 -11.22 1.55
C GLU A 6 -3.00 -11.71 0.61
N ALA A 7 -3.82 -12.67 1.04
CA ALA A 7 -4.97 -13.16 0.30
C ALA A 7 -6.19 -12.23 0.42
N ASP A 8 -6.22 -11.36 1.43
CA ASP A 8 -7.38 -10.51 1.70
C ASP A 8 -7.51 -9.37 0.68
N TRP A 9 -8.73 -9.19 0.18
CA TRP A 9 -9.08 -8.10 -0.72
C TRP A 9 -9.92 -7.05 0.00
N ASN A 10 -9.81 -5.81 -0.46
CA ASN A 10 -10.54 -4.70 0.13
C ASN A 10 -12.05 -4.87 -0.15
N VAL A 11 -12.84 -5.08 0.90
CA VAL A 11 -14.30 -5.24 0.85
C VAL A 11 -15.03 -4.07 0.21
N LEU A 12 -14.39 -2.90 0.09
CA LEU A 12 -14.93 -1.74 -0.61
C LEU A 12 -15.19 -2.00 -2.09
N LEU A 13 -14.53 -2.98 -2.71
CA LEU A 13 -14.77 -3.36 -4.10
C LEU A 13 -16.24 -3.74 -4.35
N ASP A 14 -16.89 -4.33 -3.34
CA ASP A 14 -18.29 -4.76 -3.41
C ASP A 14 -19.29 -3.70 -2.91
N GLN A 15 -18.79 -2.56 -2.40
CA GLN A 15 -19.62 -1.53 -1.79
C GLN A 15 -20.08 -0.47 -2.81
N PRO A 16 -21.40 -0.33 -3.05
CA PRO A 16 -21.90 0.69 -3.95
C PRO A 16 -21.60 2.10 -3.41
N GLY A 17 -21.09 2.98 -4.28
CA GLY A 17 -20.71 4.35 -3.93
C GLY A 17 -19.33 4.49 -3.29
N ALA A 18 -18.58 3.41 -3.06
CA ALA A 18 -17.21 3.49 -2.50
C ALA A 18 -16.21 4.17 -3.44
N ALA A 19 -16.52 4.24 -4.75
CA ALA A 19 -15.76 4.97 -5.75
C ALA A 19 -15.84 6.50 -5.58
N GLU A 20 -16.79 7.00 -4.80
CA GLU A 20 -17.03 8.43 -4.58
C GLU A 20 -16.84 8.80 -3.10
N GLY A 21 -16.47 10.07 -2.86
CA GLY A 21 -16.35 10.60 -1.50
C GLY A 21 -15.12 10.09 -0.71
N PRO A 22 -15.22 9.97 0.63
CA PRO A 22 -14.06 9.77 1.50
C PRO A 22 -13.39 8.39 1.38
N LEU A 23 -14.07 7.41 0.77
CA LEU A 23 -13.56 6.06 0.56
C LEU A 23 -12.91 5.86 -0.81
N ALA A 24 -13.08 6.83 -1.71
CA ALA A 24 -12.65 6.76 -3.11
C ALA A 24 -11.15 6.43 -3.26
N TYR A 25 -10.31 6.94 -2.36
CA TYR A 25 -8.88 6.62 -2.36
C TYR A 25 -8.64 5.11 -2.18
N TRP A 26 -9.20 4.52 -1.13
CA TRP A 26 -9.03 3.10 -0.81
C TRP A 26 -9.62 2.19 -1.88
N TYR A 27 -10.80 2.56 -2.39
CA TYR A 27 -11.43 1.87 -3.51
C TYR A 27 -10.55 1.92 -4.76
N SER A 28 -10.06 3.10 -5.14
CA SER A 28 -9.25 3.28 -6.35
C SER A 28 -7.98 2.42 -6.34
N LYS A 29 -7.34 2.25 -5.17
CA LYS A 29 -6.14 1.42 -5.03
C LYS A 29 -6.46 -0.07 -5.20
N ALA A 30 -7.55 -0.54 -4.61
CA ALA A 30 -7.98 -1.93 -4.76
C ALA A 30 -8.41 -2.23 -6.21
N ALA A 31 -9.18 -1.33 -6.83
CA ALA A 31 -9.66 -1.49 -8.20
C ALA A 31 -8.52 -1.48 -9.22
N ALA A 32 -7.51 -0.61 -9.03
CA ALA A 32 -6.32 -0.59 -9.87
C ALA A 32 -5.51 -1.88 -9.78
N GLU A 33 -5.38 -2.47 -8.58
CA GLU A 33 -4.73 -3.76 -8.39
C GLU A 33 -5.47 -4.88 -9.11
N GLN A 34 -6.80 -4.95 -8.96
CA GLN A 34 -7.63 -5.96 -9.63
C GLN A 34 -7.52 -5.85 -11.15
N ALA A 35 -7.53 -4.63 -11.69
CA ALA A 35 -7.34 -4.39 -13.13
C ALA A 35 -5.95 -4.83 -13.63
N ALA A 36 -4.89 -4.63 -12.83
CA ALA A 36 -3.55 -5.09 -13.17
C ALA A 36 -3.45 -6.63 -13.20
N VAL A 37 -4.07 -7.31 -12.22
CA VAL A 37 -4.15 -8.78 -12.16
C VAL A 37 -4.90 -9.32 -13.38
N GLU A 38 -6.02 -8.71 -13.74
CA GLU A 38 -6.80 -9.09 -14.91
C GLU A 38 -6.04 -8.85 -16.23
N ALA A 39 -5.27 -7.75 -16.30
CA ALA A 39 -4.40 -7.49 -17.44
C ALA A 39 -3.29 -8.55 -17.56
N GLU A 40 -2.77 -9.06 -16.43
CA GLU A 40 -1.78 -10.13 -16.44
C GLU A 40 -2.39 -11.44 -16.97
N SER A 41 -3.60 -11.78 -16.52
CA SER A 41 -4.29 -13.02 -16.90
C SER A 41 -4.77 -13.03 -18.36
N ARG A 42 -5.04 -11.86 -18.93
CA ARG A 42 -5.42 -11.69 -20.34
C ARG A 42 -4.24 -11.74 -21.30
N GLN A 43 -3.01 -11.92 -20.82
CA GLN A 43 -1.86 -12.08 -21.71
C GLN A 43 -2.03 -13.36 -22.53
N ASP A 44 -2.21 -13.17 -23.84
CA ASP A 44 -2.35 -14.25 -24.81
C ASP A 44 -1.16 -15.21 -24.74
N GLY A 45 -1.46 -16.45 -24.38
CA GLY A 45 -0.50 -17.53 -24.37
C GLY A 45 -1.20 -18.80 -24.82
N SER A 46 -0.89 -19.25 -26.04
CA SER A 46 -1.20 -20.63 -26.43
C SER A 46 -0.74 -21.60 -25.32
N PRO A 47 -1.39 -22.76 -25.15
CA PRO A 47 -1.05 -23.70 -24.07
C PRO A 47 0.47 -23.94 -24.00
N GLY A 48 1.12 -23.53 -22.91
CA GLY A 48 2.57 -23.64 -22.70
C GLY A 48 3.40 -22.36 -22.96
N ALA A 49 2.82 -21.28 -23.45
CA ALA A 49 3.51 -20.00 -23.63
C ALA A 49 3.75 -19.28 -22.28
N ARG A 50 4.92 -18.67 -22.12
CA ARG A 50 5.24 -17.83 -20.96
C ARG A 50 4.62 -16.44 -21.13
N PRO A 51 4.07 -15.82 -20.06
CA PRO A 51 3.53 -14.47 -20.15
C PRO A 51 4.66 -13.47 -20.47
N ARG A 52 4.34 -12.43 -21.24
CA ARG A 52 5.28 -11.37 -21.67
C ARG A 52 5.85 -10.60 -20.48
N TRP A 53 5.03 -10.40 -19.46
CA TRP A 53 5.40 -9.76 -18.20
C TRP A 53 4.70 -10.46 -17.05
N ARG A 54 5.20 -10.26 -15.84
CA ARG A 54 4.60 -10.79 -14.61
C ARG A 54 4.29 -9.66 -13.66
N LEU A 55 3.25 -9.83 -12.86
CA LEU A 55 2.84 -8.87 -11.85
C LEU A 55 3.34 -9.30 -10.47
N VAL A 56 3.87 -8.31 -9.74
CA VAL A 56 4.11 -8.38 -8.31
C VAL A 56 3.47 -7.15 -7.68
N SER A 57 2.52 -7.33 -6.78
CA SER A 57 1.90 -6.24 -6.03
C SER A 57 2.65 -6.03 -4.72
N LEU A 58 3.16 -4.82 -4.52
CA LEU A 58 3.72 -4.39 -3.24
C LEU A 58 2.71 -3.44 -2.58
N LEU A 59 2.20 -3.82 -1.41
CA LEU A 59 1.14 -3.13 -0.70
C LEU A 59 1.70 -2.50 0.58
N PRO A 60 2.30 -1.31 0.50
CA PRO A 60 2.78 -0.62 1.67
C PRO A 60 1.62 -0.07 2.51
N GLY A 61 1.82 -0.09 3.83
CA GLY A 61 1.02 0.69 4.77
C GLY A 61 1.37 2.19 4.72
N SER A 62 1.46 2.82 5.89
CA SER A 62 1.93 4.20 6.00
C SER A 62 3.44 4.27 5.76
N VAL A 63 3.83 4.93 4.67
CA VAL A 63 5.23 5.06 4.24
C VAL A 63 5.84 6.31 4.86
N TRP A 64 6.79 6.14 5.77
CA TRP A 64 7.49 7.23 6.44
C TRP A 64 8.98 7.18 6.12
N GLY A 65 9.71 8.27 6.40
CA GLY A 65 11.16 8.32 6.22
C GLY A 65 11.61 9.58 5.48
N PRO A 66 12.94 9.75 5.32
CA PRO A 66 13.49 10.94 4.70
C PRO A 66 13.11 10.99 3.22
N PRO A 67 12.52 12.08 2.73
CA PRO A 67 12.28 12.24 1.30
C PRO A 67 13.63 12.35 0.56
N LEU A 68 13.71 11.77 -0.63
CA LEU A 68 14.90 11.87 -1.47
C LEU A 68 15.11 13.29 -2.02
N SER A 69 14.04 14.07 -2.12
CA SER A 69 14.04 15.45 -2.63
C SER A 69 13.62 16.43 -1.54
N ALA A 70 13.93 17.71 -1.72
CA ALA A 70 13.47 18.78 -0.82
C ALA A 70 11.97 19.10 -0.94
N ARG A 71 11.23 18.33 -1.74
CA ARG A 71 9.78 18.51 -1.90
C ARG A 71 9.05 18.07 -0.62
N ALA A 72 8.20 18.94 -0.12
CA ALA A 72 7.37 18.69 1.07
C ALA A 72 5.88 18.48 0.74
N ASP A 73 5.52 18.42 -0.55
CA ASP A 73 4.14 18.28 -1.01
C ASP A 73 3.61 16.84 -1.01
N GLY A 74 4.43 15.86 -0.62
CA GLY A 74 4.00 14.47 -0.47
C GLY A 74 3.01 14.28 0.68
N GLU A 75 1.95 13.51 0.46
CA GLU A 75 0.89 13.28 1.45
C GLU A 75 1.44 12.72 2.77
N SER A 76 2.36 11.74 2.74
CA SER A 76 2.99 11.23 3.96
C SER A 76 3.78 12.30 4.73
N VAL A 77 4.42 13.24 4.01
CA VAL A 77 5.15 14.36 4.63
C VAL A 77 4.15 15.33 5.26
N GLN A 78 3.06 15.66 4.56
CA GLN A 78 2.00 16.50 5.11
C GLN A 78 1.33 15.87 6.34
N GLN A 79 1.09 14.56 6.32
CA GLN A 79 0.54 13.83 7.46
C GLN A 79 1.49 13.89 8.66
N MET A 80 2.78 13.69 8.45
CA MET A 80 3.81 13.82 9.49
C MET A 80 3.86 15.26 10.04
N MET A 81 3.81 16.27 9.18
CA MET A 81 3.80 17.68 9.59
C MET A 81 2.54 18.03 10.38
N ARG A 82 1.36 17.51 10.00
CA ARG A 82 0.11 17.70 10.76
C ARG A 82 0.17 17.05 12.13
N LEU A 83 0.83 15.89 12.23
CA LEU A 83 1.05 15.23 13.52
C LEU A 83 1.96 16.08 14.43
N ILE A 84 3.10 16.54 13.91
CA ILE A 84 4.10 17.32 14.69
C ILE A 84 3.54 18.69 15.09
N ASN A 85 2.80 19.35 14.20
CA ASN A 85 2.24 20.69 14.45
C ASN A 85 0.95 20.67 15.28
N GLY A 86 0.52 19.51 15.79
CA GLY A 86 -0.72 19.39 16.57
C GLY A 86 -2.00 19.62 15.75
N GLY A 87 -1.92 19.54 14.42
CA GLY A 87 -3.06 19.68 13.50
C GLY A 87 -3.95 18.44 13.43
N MET A 88 -3.57 17.35 14.10
CA MET A 88 -4.41 16.16 14.26
C MET A 88 -5.44 16.40 15.38
N PRO A 89 -6.73 16.05 15.17
CA PRO A 89 -7.75 16.23 16.20
C PRO A 89 -7.36 15.50 17.49
N VAL A 90 -7.34 16.22 18.62
CA VAL A 90 -6.96 15.73 19.96
C VAL A 90 -7.82 14.54 20.43
N PHE A 91 -8.98 14.32 19.81
CA PHE A 91 -9.92 13.23 20.11
C PHE A 91 -9.95 12.12 19.04
N ALA A 92 -8.99 12.10 18.11
CA ALA A 92 -8.95 11.03 17.13
C ALA A 92 -8.70 9.68 17.83
N PRO A 93 -9.50 8.64 17.55
CA PRO A 93 -9.32 7.32 18.13
C PRO A 93 -7.92 6.79 17.79
N PRO A 94 -7.35 5.84 18.57
CA PRO A 94 -6.04 5.28 18.30
C PRO A 94 -6.03 4.60 16.92
N LEU A 95 -5.60 5.35 15.89
CA LEU A 95 -5.48 4.87 14.53
C LEU A 95 -4.22 4.00 14.43
N GLY A 96 -4.42 2.68 14.38
CA GLY A 96 -3.36 1.73 14.10
C GLY A 96 -3.08 1.69 12.60
N ALA A 97 -1.82 1.88 12.22
CA ALA A 97 -1.37 1.69 10.85
C ALA A 97 -0.11 0.80 10.83
N GLY A 98 0.01 -0.02 9.79
CA GLY A 98 1.28 -0.64 9.45
C GLY A 98 2.24 0.43 8.95
N LEU A 99 3.39 0.57 9.59
CA LEU A 99 4.42 1.54 9.26
C LEU A 99 5.53 0.88 8.47
N VAL A 100 5.99 1.52 7.41
CA VAL A 100 7.13 1.07 6.61
C VAL A 100 8.03 2.25 6.24
N ASP A 101 9.35 2.04 6.23
CA ASP A 101 10.29 3.05 5.78
C ASP A 101 10.30 3.15 4.24
N VAL A 102 10.36 4.36 3.69
CA VAL A 102 10.43 4.61 2.24
C VAL A 102 11.61 3.89 1.58
N ARG A 103 12.72 3.71 2.29
CA ARG A 103 13.90 2.99 1.80
C ARG A 103 13.65 1.50 1.68
N ASP A 104 12.88 0.93 2.61
CA ASP A 104 12.50 -0.49 2.56
C ASP A 104 11.51 -0.74 1.42
N VAL A 105 10.57 0.19 1.18
CA VAL A 105 9.69 0.14 0.01
C VAL A 105 10.50 0.17 -1.29
N ALA A 106 11.48 1.07 -1.40
CA ALA A 106 12.36 1.15 -2.57
C ALA A 106 13.17 -0.15 -2.75
N ALA A 107 13.75 -0.69 -1.68
CA ALA A 107 14.47 -1.96 -1.72
C ALA A 107 13.56 -3.12 -2.14
N ALA A 108 12.32 -3.18 -1.65
CA ALA A 108 11.34 -4.18 -2.04
C ALA A 108 11.02 -4.13 -3.54
N HIS A 109 10.88 -2.93 -4.12
CA HIS A 109 10.73 -2.78 -5.58
C HIS A 109 11.94 -3.31 -6.35
N CYS A 110 13.16 -3.00 -5.92
CA CYS A 110 14.38 -3.51 -6.55
C CYS A 110 14.47 -5.04 -6.46
N LEU A 111 14.13 -5.63 -5.31
CA LEU A 111 14.12 -7.07 -5.10
C LEU A 111 13.06 -7.77 -5.96
N ALA A 112 11.86 -7.18 -6.07
CA ALA A 112 10.79 -7.72 -6.92
C ALA A 112 11.20 -7.79 -8.40
N LEU A 113 11.95 -6.79 -8.88
CA LEU A 113 12.49 -6.80 -10.25
C LEU A 113 13.64 -7.80 -10.43
N ALA A 114 14.47 -7.99 -9.39
CA ALA A 114 15.64 -8.86 -9.43
C ALA A 114 15.32 -10.36 -9.26
N GLN A 115 14.10 -10.72 -8.84
CA GLN A 115 13.68 -12.11 -8.61
C GLN A 115 12.62 -12.58 -9.62
N PRO A 116 13.02 -13.23 -10.73
CA PRO A 116 12.10 -13.69 -11.78
C PRO A 116 11.01 -14.65 -11.31
N GLN A 117 11.25 -15.38 -10.22
CA GLN A 117 10.31 -16.35 -9.65
C GLN A 117 9.25 -15.71 -8.74
N LEU A 118 9.44 -14.45 -8.33
CA LEU A 118 8.54 -13.78 -7.41
C LEU A 118 7.21 -13.46 -8.09
N ARG A 119 6.11 -13.78 -7.41
CA ARG A 119 4.74 -13.59 -7.89
C ARG A 119 3.81 -13.31 -6.72
N GLY A 120 2.71 -12.63 -7.00
CA GLY A 120 1.63 -12.39 -6.04
C GLY A 120 1.76 -11.05 -5.32
N ARG A 121 1.22 -11.02 -4.10
CA ARG A 121 0.98 -9.81 -3.31
C ARG A 121 1.83 -9.87 -2.05
N PHE A 122 2.47 -8.76 -1.70
CA PHE A 122 3.31 -8.64 -0.51
C PHE A 122 2.92 -7.41 0.29
N LEU A 123 2.51 -7.60 1.54
CA LEU A 123 2.24 -6.52 2.48
C LEU A 123 3.57 -5.96 3.00
N LEU A 124 3.79 -4.66 2.85
CA LEU A 124 4.98 -3.98 3.37
C LEU A 124 4.61 -3.22 4.64
N SER A 125 4.88 -3.85 5.78
CA SER A 125 4.70 -3.29 7.12
C SER A 125 5.84 -3.79 8.01
N ALA A 126 6.69 -2.88 8.46
CA ALA A 126 7.77 -3.21 9.39
C ALA A 126 7.26 -3.27 10.83
N ARG A 127 6.31 -2.40 11.20
CA ARG A 127 5.75 -2.33 12.55
C ARG A 127 4.29 -1.88 12.51
N SER A 128 3.45 -2.45 13.35
CA SER A 128 2.11 -1.89 13.61
C SER A 128 2.20 -0.91 14.77
N CYS A 129 1.77 0.34 14.57
CA CYS A 129 1.77 1.34 15.64
C CYS A 129 0.51 2.19 15.64
N TYR A 130 0.13 2.67 16.82
CA TYR A 130 -0.89 3.71 16.97
C TYR A 130 -0.25 5.07 16.70
N THR A 131 -0.52 5.64 15.54
CA THR A 131 0.15 6.85 15.04
C THR A 131 0.03 8.05 15.98
N LEU A 132 -1.11 8.18 16.68
CA LEU A 132 -1.36 9.28 17.62
C LEU A 132 -0.65 9.08 18.98
N LEU A 133 -0.41 7.83 19.39
CA LEU A 133 0.30 7.50 20.63
C LEU A 133 1.81 7.74 20.51
N LEU A 134 2.34 7.83 19.28
CA LEU A 134 3.72 8.24 19.02
C LEU A 134 3.95 9.74 19.28
N ALA A 135 2.90 10.57 19.21
CA ALA A 135 2.99 12.02 19.40
C ALA A 135 2.74 12.47 20.86
N SER A 136 2.39 11.56 21.76
CA SER A 136 2.01 11.86 23.15
C SER A 136 3.14 11.63 24.17
N LYS A 137 4.41 11.83 23.79
CA LYS A 137 5.56 11.76 24.70
C LYS A 137 6.43 13.00 24.57
#